data_AF-A0A7C8ZGZ0-F1
#
_entry.id   AF-A0A7C8ZGZ0-F1
#
_cell.length_a   1.000
_cell.length_b   1.000
_cell.length_c   1.000
_cell.angle_alpha   90.00
_cell.angle_beta   90.00
_cell.angle_gamma   90.00
#
_symmetry.space_group_name_H-M   'P 1'
#
loop_
_entity.id
_entity.type
_entity.pdbx_description
1 polymer ?
#
loop_
_entity_poly.entity_id
_entity_poly.type
_entity_poly.pdbx_seq_one_letter_code
_entity_poly.pdbx_strand_id
1 'polypeptide(L)'
;IIVSYVKVLDSMNSFKRHLTLRYLLPLKGLEIANTVFCQRFRDTYMDMRRKINHITRLQDVYKPYLFSKTIYDDQNTEKLRIAANDRGVESDVFYFDPKAFDWEDYLINIHIPGLVKYAFN
;
A
#
# COMPACT_ATOMS: atom_id res chain seq x y z
N ILE A 1 -11.50 16.78 11.43
CA ILE A 1 -10.91 15.44 11.19
C ILE A 1 -9.48 15.49 11.73
N ILE A 2 -9.16 14.76 12.80
CA ILE A 2 -7.79 14.68 13.32
C ILE A 2 -7.10 13.59 12.50
N VAL A 3 -6.31 13.99 11.50
CA VAL A 3 -5.46 13.06 10.76
C VAL A 3 -4.33 12.66 11.71
N SER A 4 -4.39 11.44 12.24
CA SER A 4 -3.29 10.88 13.02
C SER A 4 -2.05 10.85 12.14
N TYR A 5 -0.92 11.38 12.61
CA TYR A 5 0.36 11.31 11.90
C TYR A 5 0.64 9.85 11.54
N VAL A 6 0.59 9.54 10.24
CA VAL A 6 0.99 8.23 9.74
C VAL A 6 2.48 8.11 9.99
N LYS A 7 2.88 7.05 10.69
CA LYS A 7 4.30 6.76 10.91
C LYS A 7 4.93 6.39 9.56
N VAL A 8 5.55 7.37 8.92
CA VAL A 8 6.35 7.15 7.72
C VAL A 8 7.63 6.42 8.15
N LEU A 9 7.85 5.26 7.54
CA LEU A 9 9.06 4.47 7.76
C LEU A 9 10.06 4.86 6.67
N ASP A 10 11.35 4.88 6.99
CA ASP A 10 12.41 5.38 6.10
C ASP A 10 13.04 4.30 5.21
N SER A 11 12.76 3.03 5.51
CA SER A 11 13.44 1.90 4.91
C SER A 11 12.64 0.62 5.05
N MET A 12 12.89 -0.33 4.14
CA MET A 12 12.32 -1.68 4.20
C MET A 12 12.67 -2.39 5.52
N ASN A 13 13.86 -2.15 6.08
CA ASN A 13 14.27 -2.71 7.36
C ASN A 13 13.46 -2.15 8.52
N SER A 14 13.27 -0.82 8.56
CA SER A 14 12.43 -0.17 9.57
C SER A 14 10.97 -0.62 9.47
N PHE A 15 10.47 -0.79 8.24
CA PHE A 15 9.15 -1.32 7.96
C PHE A 15 8.97 -2.76 8.46
N LYS A 16 9.88 -3.67 8.08
CA LYS A 16 9.86 -5.06 8.56
C LYS A 16 9.93 -5.13 10.08
N ARG A 17 10.83 -4.35 10.70
CA ARG A 17 10.95 -4.29 12.16
C ARG A 17 9.64 -3.83 12.82
N HIS A 18 9.01 -2.78 12.28
CA HIS A 18 7.73 -2.29 12.77
C HIS A 18 6.64 -3.37 12.68
N LEU A 19 6.54 -4.04 11.53
CA LEU A 19 5.58 -5.13 11.34
C LEU A 19 5.80 -6.28 12.32
N THR A 20 7.05 -6.69 12.50
CA THR A 20 7.41 -7.76 13.41
C THR A 20 7.03 -7.45 14.84
N LEU A 21 7.42 -6.26 15.33
CA LEU A 21 7.18 -5.87 16.72
C LEU A 21 5.70 -5.63 17.01
N ARG A 22 4.98 -4.99 16.09
CA ARG A 22 3.61 -4.54 16.34
C ARG A 22 2.55 -5.61 16.03
N TYR A 23 2.83 -6.54 15.11
CA TYR A 23 1.84 -7.50 14.65
C TYR A 23 2.29 -8.96 14.78
N LEU A 24 3.50 -9.33 14.32
CA LEU A 24 3.93 -10.73 14.35
C LEU A 24 4.20 -11.26 15.77
N LEU A 25 4.86 -10.47 16.62
CA LEU A 25 5.11 -10.86 18.01
C LEU A 25 3.81 -11.03 18.82
N PRO A 26 2.86 -10.07 18.80
CA PRO A 26 1.55 -10.28 19.43
C PRO A 26 0.78 -11.47 18.88
N LEU A 27 0.83 -11.73 17.57
CA LEU A 27 0.17 -12.90 16.97
C LEU A 27 0.73 -14.22 17.54
N LYS A 28 2.05 -14.34 17.68
CA LYS A 28 2.68 -15.52 18.31
C LYS A 28 2.28 -15.66 19.78
N GLY A 29 2.21 -14.56 20.52
CA GLY A 29 1.71 -14.58 21.90
C GLY A 29 0.25 -15.05 21.98
N LEU A 30 -0.58 -14.56 21.06
CA LEU A 30 -1.99 -14.95 20.96
C LEU A 30 -2.17 -16.42 20.55
N GLU A 31 -1.29 -16.96 19.70
CA GLU A 31 -1.27 -18.38 19.34
C GLU A 31 -1.06 -19.29 20.56
N ILE A 32 -0.08 -18.93 21.39
CA ILE A 32 0.19 -19.65 22.64
C ILE A 32 -1.00 -19.53 23.59
N ALA A 33 -1.52 -18.31 23.81
CA ALA A 33 -2.68 -18.10 24.65
C ALA A 33 -3.90 -18.88 24.14
N ASN A 34 -4.16 -18.87 22.83
CA ASN A 34 -5.25 -19.63 22.23
C ASN A 34 -5.10 -21.13 22.48
N THR A 35 -3.87 -21.65 22.49
CA THR A 35 -3.59 -23.06 22.78
C THR A 35 -3.81 -23.38 24.27
N VAL A 36 -3.27 -22.56 25.17
CA VAL A 36 -3.38 -22.73 26.64
C VAL A 36 -4.83 -22.60 27.12
N PHE A 37 -5.60 -21.70 26.53
CA PHE A 37 -7.01 -21.46 26.86
C PHE A 37 -7.98 -22.24 25.97
N CYS A 38 -7.60 -23.42 25.49
CA CYS A 38 -8.48 -24.36 24.77
C CYS A 38 -9.27 -23.72 23.61
N GLN A 39 -8.59 -22.99 22.74
CA GLN A 39 -9.12 -22.31 21.55
C GLN A 39 -10.10 -21.15 21.82
N ARG A 40 -10.14 -20.61 23.04
CA ARG A 40 -11.02 -19.47 23.41
C ARG A 40 -10.85 -18.22 22.53
N PHE A 41 -9.66 -17.99 21.96
CA PHE A 41 -9.34 -16.81 21.16
C PHE A 41 -9.24 -17.11 19.67
N ARG A 42 -9.83 -18.23 19.21
CA ARG A 42 -9.67 -18.73 17.84
C ARG A 42 -10.05 -17.69 16.80
N ASP A 43 -11.21 -17.04 16.96
CA ASP A 43 -11.69 -16.08 15.98
C ASP A 43 -10.77 -14.86 15.87
N THR A 44 -10.34 -14.32 17.02
CA THR A 44 -9.38 -13.20 17.06
C THR A 44 -8.03 -13.58 16.45
N TYR A 45 -7.52 -14.78 16.74
CA TYR A 45 -6.29 -15.28 16.14
C TYR A 45 -6.41 -15.41 14.62
N MET A 46 -7.51 -16.01 14.13
CA MET A 46 -7.75 -16.19 12.70
C MET A 46 -7.89 -14.84 11.97
N ASP A 47 -8.60 -13.87 12.56
CA ASP A 47 -8.73 -12.51 12.01
C ASP A 47 -7.37 -11.80 11.93
N MET A 48 -6.60 -11.80 13.02
CA MET A 48 -5.26 -11.19 13.03
C MET A 48 -4.32 -11.86 12.04
N ARG A 49 -4.33 -13.19 11.96
CA ARG A 49 -3.53 -13.96 10.99
C ARG A 49 -3.90 -13.60 9.56
N ARG A 50 -5.19 -13.48 9.25
CA ARG A 50 -5.67 -13.05 7.92
C ARG A 50 -5.16 -11.64 7.57
N LYS A 51 -5.30 -10.68 8.49
CA LYS A 51 -4.82 -9.30 8.30
C LYS A 51 -3.32 -9.23 8.06
N ILE A 52 -2.52 -9.97 8.83
CA ILE A 52 -1.07 -10.06 8.65
C ILE A 52 -0.72 -10.64 7.27
N ASN A 53 -1.39 -11.71 6.84
CA ASN A 53 -1.16 -12.29 5.52
C ASN A 53 -1.43 -11.28 4.39
N HIS A 54 -2.49 -10.46 4.49
CA HIS A 54 -2.74 -9.39 3.52
C HIS A 54 -1.63 -8.34 3.50
N ILE A 55 -1.15 -7.90 4.67
CA ILE A 55 -0.04 -6.94 4.76
C ILE A 55 1.25 -7.52 4.16
N THR A 56 1.55 -8.79 4.40
CA THR A 56 2.72 -9.47 3.80
C THR A 56 2.60 -9.51 2.28
N ARG A 57 1.44 -9.86 1.73
CA ARG A 57 1.22 -9.87 0.29
C ARG A 57 1.32 -8.47 -0.34
N LEU A 58 0.78 -7.45 0.33
CA LEU A 58 0.96 -6.04 -0.06
C LEU A 58 2.44 -5.66 -0.08
N GLN A 59 3.19 -6.04 0.95
CA GLN A 59 4.62 -5.80 0.98
C GLN A 59 5.32 -6.43 -0.23
N ASP A 60 4.99 -7.67 -0.61
CA ASP A 60 5.66 -8.34 -1.72
C ASP A 60 5.39 -7.66 -3.06
N VAL A 61 4.15 -7.24 -3.32
CA VAL A 61 3.79 -6.50 -4.54
C VAL A 61 4.47 -5.14 -4.57
N TYR A 62 4.45 -4.40 -3.46
CA TYR A 62 4.95 -3.03 -3.44
C TYR A 62 6.44 -2.93 -3.15
N LYS A 63 7.11 -4.03 -2.79
CA LYS A 63 8.55 -4.07 -2.46
C LYS A 63 9.45 -3.32 -3.46
N PRO A 64 9.30 -3.42 -4.80
CA PRO A 64 10.16 -2.69 -5.73
C PRO A 64 9.88 -1.18 -5.76
N TYR A 65 8.68 -0.75 -5.35
CA TYR A 65 8.26 0.65 -5.33
C TYR A 65 8.51 1.30 -3.96
N LEU A 66 8.44 0.52 -2.87
CA LEU A 66 8.64 0.98 -1.51
C LEU A 66 10.12 1.21 -1.21
N PHE A 67 10.44 2.43 -0.80
CA PHE A 67 11.80 2.85 -0.41
C PHE A 67 12.85 2.70 -1.52
N SER A 68 12.41 2.81 -2.78
CA SER A 68 13.36 2.91 -3.91
C SER A 68 14.23 4.14 -3.74
N LYS A 69 15.52 3.99 -4.00
CA LYS A 69 16.46 5.13 -4.08
C LYS A 69 16.42 5.80 -5.45
N THR A 70 15.66 5.22 -6.39
CA THR A 70 15.52 5.75 -7.74
C THR A 70 14.54 6.91 -7.72
N ILE A 71 14.96 8.04 -8.25
CA ILE A 71 14.11 9.19 -8.56
C ILE A 71 13.65 9.02 -10.00
N TYR A 72 12.34 9.02 -10.21
CA TYR A 72 11.75 9.04 -11.54
C TYR A 72 11.48 10.50 -11.90
N ASP A 73 12.25 11.03 -12.84
CA ASP A 73 12.05 12.38 -13.39
C ASP A 73 11.01 12.33 -14.50
N ASP A 74 10.08 13.27 -14.49
CA ASP A 74 8.99 13.39 -15.46
C ASP A 74 9.16 14.61 -16.38
N GLN A 75 10.33 15.26 -16.42
CA GLN A 75 10.54 16.50 -17.19
C GLN A 75 10.21 16.36 -18.67
N ASN A 76 10.54 15.23 -19.28
CA ASN A 76 10.24 15.01 -20.69
C ASN A 76 8.73 14.88 -20.92
N THR A 77 8.02 14.20 -20.03
CA THR A 77 6.56 14.09 -20.06
C THR A 77 5.91 15.45 -19.84
N GLU A 78 6.43 16.24 -18.91
CA GLU A 78 5.94 17.60 -18.64
C GLU A 78 6.16 18.54 -19.82
N LYS A 79 7.32 18.49 -20.47
CA LYS A 79 7.59 19.23 -21.72
C LYS A 79 6.62 18.84 -22.83
N LEU A 80 6.35 17.53 -22.98
CA LEU A 80 5.37 17.03 -23.95
C LEU A 80 3.96 17.51 -23.62
N ARG A 81 3.58 17.50 -22.34
CA ARG A 81 2.27 17.99 -21.87
C ARG A 81 2.06 19.46 -22.20
N ILE A 82 3.06 20.31 -21.91
CA ILE A 82 3.03 21.75 -22.24
C ILE A 82 2.91 21.94 -23.76
N ALA A 83 3.75 21.26 -24.54
CA ALA A 83 3.74 21.38 -26.00
C ALA A 83 2.44 20.88 -26.64
N ALA A 84 1.82 19.84 -26.11
CA ALA A 84 0.52 19.33 -26.57
C ALA A 84 -0.59 20.34 -26.30
N ASN A 85 -0.60 20.93 -25.10
CA ASN A 85 -1.56 21.95 -24.70
C ASN A 85 -1.44 23.23 -25.56
N ASP A 86 -0.22 23.71 -25.80
CA ASP A 86 0.04 24.89 -26.64
C ASP A 86 -0.40 24.71 -28.09
N ARG A 87 -0.39 23.46 -28.58
CA ARG A 87 -0.77 23.12 -29.96
C ARG A 87 -2.26 22.81 -30.12
N GLY A 88 -3.05 22.87 -29.05
CA GLY A 88 -4.46 22.49 -29.07
C GLY A 88 -4.69 21.03 -29.46
N VAL A 89 -3.68 20.17 -29.28
CA VAL A 89 -3.86 18.71 -29.38
C VAL A 89 -4.74 18.31 -28.21
N GLU A 90 -5.72 17.45 -28.47
CA GLU A 90 -6.73 17.00 -27.49
C GLU A 90 -6.10 16.48 -26.18
N SER A 91 -5.80 17.39 -25.26
CA SER A 91 -5.32 17.11 -23.92
C SER A 91 -6.42 16.48 -23.05
N ASP A 92 -7.66 16.59 -23.53
CA ASP A 92 -8.88 15.92 -23.08
C ASP A 92 -8.92 14.43 -23.45
N VAL A 93 -8.19 13.98 -24.49
CA VAL A 93 -8.09 12.55 -24.84
C VAL A 93 -6.92 11.87 -24.13
N PHE A 94 -5.81 12.58 -23.92
CA PHE A 94 -4.63 12.06 -23.22
C PHE A 94 -4.31 12.86 -21.96
N TYR A 95 -4.93 12.47 -20.84
CA TYR A 95 -4.65 13.04 -19.52
C TYR A 95 -3.24 12.66 -19.05
N PHE A 96 -2.27 13.54 -19.28
CA PHE A 96 -0.88 13.42 -18.82
C PHE A 96 -0.59 14.15 -17.51
N ASP A 97 -1.59 14.75 -16.85
CA ASP A 97 -1.40 15.44 -15.57
C ASP A 97 -1.69 14.51 -14.38
N PRO A 98 -0.66 13.95 -13.71
CA PRO A 98 -0.87 13.12 -12.53
C PRO A 98 -1.52 13.90 -11.39
N LYS A 99 -1.49 15.23 -11.36
CA LYS A 99 -2.09 16.04 -10.28
C LYS A 99 -3.60 16.23 -10.46
N ALA A 100 -4.12 16.00 -11.66
CA ALA A 100 -5.54 16.13 -11.96
C ALA A 100 -6.36 14.92 -11.50
N PHE A 101 -5.71 13.79 -11.21
CA PHE A 101 -6.39 12.56 -10.77
C PHE A 101 -6.74 12.63 -9.28
N ASP A 102 -7.97 12.20 -8.97
CA ASP A 102 -8.35 11.86 -7.60
C ASP A 102 -7.69 10.53 -7.22
N TRP A 103 -6.47 10.63 -6.68
CA TRP A 103 -5.71 9.47 -6.24
C TRP A 103 -6.39 8.72 -5.10
N GLU A 104 -7.16 9.40 -4.25
CA GLU A 104 -7.85 8.74 -3.15
C GLU A 104 -8.95 7.83 -3.68
N ASP A 105 -9.81 8.36 -4.58
CA ASP A 105 -10.85 7.58 -5.26
C ASP A 105 -10.24 6.41 -6.04
N TYR A 106 -9.22 6.67 -6.86
CA TYR A 106 -8.54 5.62 -7.62
C TYR A 106 -7.97 4.53 -6.71
N LEU A 107 -7.28 4.90 -5.63
CA LEU A 107 -6.66 3.92 -4.74
C LEU A 107 -7.71 3.05 -4.02
N ILE A 108 -8.76 3.68 -3.50
CA ILE A 108 -9.79 3.01 -2.69
C ILE A 108 -10.72 2.17 -3.56
N ASN A 109 -11.19 2.72 -4.68
CA ASN A 109 -12.27 2.12 -5.47
C ASN A 109 -11.77 1.25 -6.63
N ILE A 110 -10.53 1.46 -7.09
CA ILE A 110 -9.98 0.76 -8.27
C ILE A 110 -8.75 -0.06 -7.90
N HIS A 111 -7.71 0.58 -7.38
CA HIS A 111 -6.37 -0.02 -7.24
C HIS A 111 -6.32 -1.14 -6.20
N ILE A 112 -6.72 -0.86 -4.95
CA ILE A 112 -6.68 -1.86 -3.87
C ILE A 112 -7.62 -3.04 -4.17
N PRO A 113 -8.90 -2.83 -4.58
CA PRO A 113 -9.78 -3.94 -4.93
C PRO A 113 -9.24 -4.78 -6.09
N GLY A 114 -8.70 -4.14 -7.14
CA GLY A 114 -8.07 -4.84 -8.26
C GLY A 114 -6.88 -5.68 -7.81
N LEU A 115 -6.03 -5.12 -6.94
CA LEU A 115 -4.88 -5.84 -6.41
C LEU A 115 -5.30 -7.05 -5.58
N VAL A 116 -6.30 -6.90 -4.69
CA VAL A 116 -6.83 -8.02 -3.91
C VAL A 116 -7.39 -9.11 -4.83
N LYS A 117 -8.14 -8.71 -5.87
CA LYS A 117 -8.79 -9.65 -6.79
C LYS A 117 -7.81 -10.43 -7.66
N TYR A 118 -6.72 -9.82 -8.11
CA TYR A 118 -5.85 -10.43 -9.14
C TYR A 118 -4.45 -10.81 -8.64
N ALA A 119 -3.92 -10.12 -7.64
CA ALA A 119 -2.58 -10.42 -7.09
C ALA A 119 -2.62 -11.24 -5.80
N PHE A 120 -3.75 -11.24 -5.07
CA PHE A 120 -3.89 -11.90 -3.77
C PHE A 120 -4.89 -13.06 -3.76
N ASN A 121 -5.11 -13.75 -4.88
CA ASN A 121 -5.73 -15.08 -4.83
C ASN A 121 -4.68 -16.09 -4.33
#